data_AF-A0A2V6EZZ3-F1
#
_entry.id   AF-A0A2V6EZZ3-F1
#
_cell.length_a   1.000
_cell.length_b   1.000
_cell.length_c   1.000
_cell.angle_alpha   90.00
_cell.angle_beta   90.00
_cell.angle_gamma   90.00
#
_symmetry.space_group_name_H-M   'P 1'
#
loop_
_entity.id
_entity.type
_entity.pdbx_description
1 polymer ?
#
loop_
_entity_poly.entity_id
_entity_poly.type
_entity_poly.pdbx_seq_one_letter_code
_entity_poly.pdbx_strand_id
1 'polypeptide(L)'
;MSTRVLLAGILGGIAMFVWTAIAHMVLPLGEAGFREIPDEQSVVGAMTSAIGDQAGFYIFPGPGLGANPTREQRSEAMKRMAQDFPKHASGLLIYHPPGRAFSFGKSLGTEFVTELLEAILVVFLLTRTRLQSFGARVGFVFVAGILAAIATNISYWNWYGFPANYTAAYMLIQIIGFTCTGIVAALVLPRQNT
;
A
#
# COMPACT_ATOMS: atom_id res chain seq x y z
N MET A 1 -3.75 -0.02 -28.24
CA MET A 1 -4.19 1.14 -27.45
C MET A 1 -4.02 2.38 -28.31
N SER A 2 -5.00 3.30 -28.39
CA SER A 2 -4.84 4.50 -29.23
C SER A 2 -3.92 5.53 -28.55
N THR A 3 -3.30 6.42 -29.32
CA THR A 3 -2.41 7.48 -28.81
C THR A 3 -3.09 8.34 -27.75
N ARG A 4 -4.40 8.61 -27.88
CA ARG A 4 -5.16 9.39 -26.89
C ARG A 4 -5.37 8.66 -25.58
N VAL A 5 -5.53 7.33 -25.61
CA VAL A 5 -5.64 6.51 -24.40
C VAL A 5 -4.32 6.46 -23.66
N LEU A 6 -3.21 6.32 -24.40
CA LEU A 6 -1.87 6.40 -23.81
C LEU A 6 -1.59 7.77 -23.20
N LEU A 7 -1.92 8.85 -23.91
CA LEU A 7 -1.77 10.21 -23.41
C LEU A 7 -2.61 10.45 -22.13
N ALA A 8 -3.88 10.01 -22.13
CA ALA A 8 -4.74 10.11 -20.95
C ALA A 8 -4.19 9.33 -19.75
N GLY A 9 -3.63 8.13 -19.98
CA GLY A 9 -2.95 7.34 -18.95
C GLY A 9 -1.70 8.05 -18.41
N ILE A 10 -0.85 8.60 -19.29
CA ILE A 10 0.38 9.30 -18.89
C ILE A 10 0.06 10.56 -18.08
N LEU A 11 -0.82 11.42 -18.59
CA LEU A 11 -1.20 12.64 -17.87
C LEU A 11 -1.94 12.31 -16.57
N GLY A 12 -2.74 11.24 -16.55
CA GLY A 12 -3.39 10.74 -15.35
C GLY A 12 -2.37 10.30 -14.29
N GLY A 13 -1.36 9.52 -14.69
CA GLY A 13 -0.27 9.08 -13.80
C GLY A 13 0.54 10.25 -13.25
N ILE A 14 0.82 11.28 -14.06
CA ILE A 14 1.46 12.51 -13.58
C ILE A 14 0.58 13.21 -12.53
N ALA A 15 -0.73 13.33 -12.77
CA ALA A 15 -1.64 13.96 -11.81
C ALA A 15 -1.75 13.17 -10.50
N MET A 16 -1.77 11.83 -10.57
CA MET A 16 -1.71 10.93 -9.42
C MET A 16 -0.41 11.17 -8.63
N PHE A 17 0.74 11.18 -9.30
CA PHE A 17 2.05 11.40 -8.66
C PHE A 17 2.20 12.77 -8.00
N VAL A 18 1.69 13.81 -8.64
CA VAL A 18 1.67 15.15 -8.03
C VAL A 18 0.79 15.15 -6.77
N TRP A 19 -0.37 14.50 -6.82
CA TRP A 19 -1.23 14.37 -5.65
C TRP A 19 -0.56 13.57 -4.53
N THR A 20 0.01 12.39 -4.81
CA THR A 20 0.64 11.55 -3.78
C THR A 20 1.87 12.23 -3.20
N ALA A 21 2.64 12.97 -4.00
CA ALA A 21 3.72 13.83 -3.52
C ALA A 21 3.22 14.91 -2.55
N ILE A 22 2.15 15.63 -2.89
CA ILE A 22 1.52 16.62 -1.99
C ILE A 22 1.06 15.93 -0.71
N ALA A 23 0.42 14.77 -0.82
CA ALA A 23 -0.14 14.07 0.33
C ALA A 23 0.93 13.52 1.29
N HIS A 24 2.15 13.25 0.82
CA HIS A 24 3.26 12.79 1.66
C HIS A 24 4.15 13.93 2.17
N MET A 25 4.42 14.95 1.34
CA MET A 25 5.42 15.98 1.66
C MET A 25 4.82 17.29 2.17
N VAL A 26 3.56 17.57 1.85
CA VAL A 26 2.88 18.82 2.21
C VAL A 26 1.77 18.56 3.23
N LEU A 27 1.01 17.49 3.03
CA LEU A 27 0.03 17.03 4.00
C LEU A 27 0.70 15.99 4.93
N PRO A 28 0.35 15.94 6.22
CA PRO A 28 0.87 14.94 7.15
C PRO A 28 0.20 13.56 6.96
N LEU A 29 -0.30 13.24 5.77
CA LEU A 29 -1.00 11.97 5.53
C LEU A 29 0.00 10.81 5.37
N GLY A 30 1.16 11.08 4.76
CA GLY A 30 2.22 10.08 4.61
C GLY A 30 2.85 9.61 5.92
N GLU A 31 2.75 10.42 6.99
CA GLU A 31 3.29 10.10 8.32
C GLU A 31 2.19 9.67 9.31
N ALA A 32 0.93 9.59 8.87
CA ALA A 32 -0.19 9.23 9.73
C ALA A 32 -0.02 7.83 10.31
N GLY A 33 0.01 7.73 11.64
CA GLY A 33 0.11 6.46 12.36
C GLY A 33 1.53 5.95 12.58
N PHE A 34 2.55 6.60 12.03
CA PHE A 34 3.95 6.33 12.39
C PHE A 34 4.24 6.81 13.81
N ARG A 35 5.08 6.04 14.51
CA ARG A 35 5.62 6.39 15.84
C ARG A 35 7.05 5.91 15.93
N GLU A 36 7.89 6.71 16.57
CA GLU A 36 9.21 6.27 17.00
C GLU A 36 9.10 5.23 18.10
N ILE A 37 10.05 4.30 18.14
CA ILE A 37 10.13 3.29 19.20
C ILE A 37 10.63 3.97 20.48
N PRO A 38 9.88 3.89 21.59
CA PRO A 38 10.39 4.35 22.88
C PRO A 38 11.64 3.53 23.28
N ASP A 39 12.67 4.20 23.81
CA ASP A 39 13.96 3.57 24.13
C ASP A 39 14.60 2.84 22.92
N GLU A 40 14.59 3.51 21.77
CA GLU A 40 15.04 2.96 20.49
C GLU A 40 16.42 2.30 20.55
N GLN A 41 17.38 2.92 21.25
CA GLN A 41 18.74 2.40 21.33
C GLN A 41 18.79 1.00 21.97
N SER A 42 18.04 0.79 23.06
CA SER A 42 17.93 -0.50 23.75
C SER A 42 17.23 -1.54 22.87
N VAL A 43 16.10 -1.15 22.26
CA VAL A 43 15.31 -2.06 21.42
C VAL A 43 16.06 -2.46 20.15
N VAL A 44 16.67 -1.52 19.44
CA VAL A 44 17.46 -1.78 18.23
C VAL A 44 18.72 -2.57 18.55
N GLY A 45 19.38 -2.30 19.69
CA GLY A 45 20.52 -3.09 20.16
C GLY A 45 20.16 -4.55 20.40
N ALA A 46 19.03 -4.81 21.07
CA ALA A 46 18.53 -6.16 21.31
C ALA A 46 18.14 -6.87 20.00
N MET A 47 17.45 -6.19 19.08
CA MET A 47 17.11 -6.75 17.76
C MET A 47 18.37 -7.11 16.98
N THR A 48 19.36 -6.22 16.94
CA THR A 48 20.63 -6.46 16.25
C THR A 48 21.36 -7.67 16.82
N SER A 49 21.43 -7.77 18.16
CA SER A 49 22.09 -8.89 18.83
C SER A 49 21.34 -10.22 18.67
N ALA A 50 20.00 -10.21 18.60
CA ALA A 50 19.19 -11.44 18.58
C ALA A 50 18.87 -11.94 17.17
N ILE A 51 18.60 -11.03 16.22
CA ILE A 51 18.24 -11.34 14.83
C ILE A 51 19.49 -11.40 13.93
N GLY A 52 20.51 -10.58 14.23
CA GLY A 52 21.76 -10.53 13.46
C GLY A 52 21.53 -10.09 12.02
N ASP A 53 22.09 -10.84 11.07
CA ASP A 53 22.03 -10.55 9.62
C ASP A 53 20.79 -11.10 8.92
N GLN A 54 19.83 -11.64 9.67
CA GLN A 54 18.63 -12.25 9.10
C GLN A 54 17.61 -11.19 8.70
N ALA A 55 17.77 -10.59 7.51
CA ALA A 55 16.74 -9.71 6.95
C ALA A 55 15.43 -10.49 6.71
N GLY A 56 14.28 -9.88 7.02
CA GLY A 56 13.02 -10.59 6.84
C GLY A 56 11.77 -9.88 7.33
N PHE A 57 10.65 -10.55 7.09
CA PHE A 57 9.32 -10.19 7.59
C PHE A 57 8.92 -11.16 8.70
N TYR A 58 8.92 -10.66 9.93
CA TYR A 58 8.72 -11.43 11.14
C TYR A 58 7.32 -11.18 11.71
N ILE A 59 6.71 -12.23 12.25
CA ILE A 59 5.51 -12.16 13.09
C ILE A 59 5.89 -12.62 14.49
N PHE A 60 5.41 -11.92 15.52
CA PHE A 60 5.65 -12.30 16.91
C PHE A 60 4.36 -12.20 17.76
N PRO A 61 4.20 -13.08 18.76
CA PRO A 61 4.95 -14.33 18.90
C PRO A 61 4.64 -15.28 17.73
N GLY A 62 5.67 -15.92 17.20
CA GLY A 62 5.52 -16.95 16.17
C GLY A 62 5.17 -18.31 16.77
N PRO A 63 4.74 -19.30 15.96
CA PRO A 63 4.33 -20.61 16.46
C PRO A 63 5.49 -21.47 17.01
N GLY A 64 6.75 -21.07 16.83
CA GLY A 64 7.91 -21.75 17.43
C GLY A 64 8.21 -23.15 16.87
N LEU A 65 7.67 -23.49 15.70
CA LEU A 65 7.63 -24.86 15.19
C LEU A 65 8.82 -25.29 14.32
N GLY A 66 9.75 -24.39 14.00
CA GLY A 66 10.88 -24.68 13.12
C GLY A 66 10.47 -25.14 11.71
N ALA A 67 11.35 -25.85 11.02
CA ALA A 67 11.10 -26.36 9.68
C ALA A 67 10.29 -27.67 9.71
N ASN A 68 9.31 -27.80 8.81
CA ASN A 68 8.48 -29.00 8.58
C ASN A 68 7.73 -29.57 9.80
N PRO A 69 6.92 -28.77 10.52
CA PRO A 69 6.12 -29.30 11.62
C PRO A 69 4.98 -30.20 11.13
N THR A 70 4.71 -31.25 11.90
CA THR A 70 3.58 -32.15 11.68
C THR A 70 2.25 -31.40 11.86
N ARG A 71 1.16 -31.98 11.34
CA ARG A 71 -0.18 -31.39 11.46
C ARG A 71 -0.62 -31.26 12.93
N GLU A 72 -0.26 -32.23 13.76
CA GLU A 72 -0.54 -32.22 15.20
C GLU A 72 0.23 -31.09 15.90
N GLN A 73 1.52 -30.96 15.64
CA GLN A 73 2.35 -29.87 16.17
C GLN A 73 1.78 -28.48 15.80
N ARG A 74 1.31 -28.31 14.56
CA ARG A 74 0.63 -27.06 14.14
C ARG A 74 -0.66 -26.80 14.90
N SER A 75 -1.47 -27.84 15.10
CA SER A 75 -2.74 -27.73 15.84
C SER A 75 -2.52 -27.35 17.30
N GLU A 76 -1.54 -27.97 17.96
CA GLU A 76 -1.16 -27.65 19.34
C GLU A 76 -0.59 -26.25 19.46
N ALA A 77 0.29 -25.83 18.54
CA ALA A 77 0.84 -24.48 18.53
C ALA A 77 -0.26 -23.42 18.36
N MET A 78 -1.25 -23.65 17.49
CA MET A 78 -2.39 -22.73 17.36
C MET A 78 -3.21 -22.62 18.64
N LYS A 79 -3.46 -23.74 19.34
CA LYS A 79 -4.17 -23.72 20.63
C LYS A 79 -3.41 -22.93 21.69
N ARG A 80 -2.09 -23.13 21.78
CA ARG A 80 -1.22 -22.37 22.69
C ARG A 80 -1.19 -20.89 22.33
N MET A 81 -1.01 -20.57 21.04
CA MET A 81 -1.08 -19.18 20.55
C MET A 81 -2.41 -18.55 20.95
N ALA A 82 -3.56 -19.20 20.73
CA ALA A 82 -4.85 -18.62 21.11
C ALA A 82 -4.98 -18.30 22.61
N GLN A 83 -4.33 -19.10 23.47
CA GLN A 83 -4.35 -18.89 24.92
C GLN A 83 -3.35 -17.82 25.38
N ASP A 84 -2.22 -17.69 24.70
CA ASP A 84 -1.10 -16.84 25.12
C ASP A 84 -1.04 -15.51 24.36
N PHE A 85 -1.71 -15.39 23.21
CA PHE A 85 -1.76 -14.17 22.39
C PHE A 85 -2.17 -12.93 23.20
N PRO A 86 -3.17 -12.97 24.09
CA PRO A 86 -3.55 -11.81 24.90
C PRO A 86 -2.53 -11.46 26.00
N LYS A 87 -1.57 -12.34 26.30
CA LYS A 87 -0.64 -12.21 27.43
C LYS A 87 0.71 -11.59 27.05
N HIS A 88 1.02 -11.52 25.76
CA HIS A 88 2.31 -11.07 25.25
C HIS A 88 2.15 -9.97 24.21
N ALA A 89 3.18 -9.15 24.07
CA ALA A 89 3.27 -8.24 22.94
C ALA A 89 3.23 -9.03 21.62
N SER A 90 2.49 -8.53 20.64
CA SER A 90 2.38 -9.14 19.32
C SER A 90 2.48 -8.09 18.24
N GLY A 91 2.87 -8.51 17.04
CA GLY A 91 2.97 -7.63 15.90
C GLY A 91 3.78 -8.21 14.76
N LEU A 92 4.13 -7.31 13.84
CA LEU A 92 4.98 -7.58 12.70
C LEU A 92 6.25 -6.74 12.79
N LEU A 93 7.35 -7.28 12.26
CA LEU A 93 8.61 -6.58 12.13
C LEU A 93 9.18 -6.80 10.73
N ILE A 94 9.40 -5.71 10.00
CA ILE A 94 10.21 -5.72 8.78
C ILE A 94 11.63 -5.34 9.21
N TYR A 95 12.52 -6.33 9.29
CA TYR A 95 13.88 -6.14 9.77
C TYR A 95 14.88 -6.10 8.62
N HIS A 96 15.77 -5.11 8.69
CA HIS A 96 16.91 -4.99 7.81
C HIS A 96 18.17 -4.81 8.66
N PRO A 97 19.21 -5.65 8.46
CA PRO A 97 20.43 -5.52 9.22
C PRO A 97 21.19 -4.23 8.89
N PRO A 98 22.15 -3.83 9.73
CA PRO A 98 22.99 -2.67 9.49
C PRO A 98 23.65 -2.69 8.10
N GLY A 99 23.83 -1.51 7.50
CA GLY A 99 24.48 -1.36 6.19
C GLY A 99 23.53 -1.33 4.98
N ARG A 100 22.21 -1.41 5.19
CA ARG A 100 21.24 -1.18 4.09
C ARG A 100 21.33 0.27 3.60
N ALA A 101 21.67 0.44 2.33
CA ALA A 101 21.59 1.75 1.66
C ALA A 101 20.14 2.08 1.30
N PHE A 102 19.70 3.30 1.64
CA PHE A 102 18.45 3.89 1.15
C PHE A 102 18.75 4.83 -0.02
N SER A 103 18.03 4.66 -1.13
CA SER A 103 18.14 5.54 -2.30
C SER A 103 16.80 6.21 -2.56
N PHE A 104 16.69 7.46 -2.11
CA PHE A 104 15.48 8.25 -2.26
C PHE A 104 15.05 8.39 -3.74
N GLY A 105 16.00 8.67 -4.64
CA GLY A 105 15.72 8.80 -6.07
C GLY A 105 15.22 7.50 -6.71
N LYS A 106 15.74 6.34 -6.29
CA LYS A 106 15.24 5.04 -6.76
C LYS A 106 13.80 4.80 -6.27
N SER A 107 13.51 5.07 -5.00
CA SER A 107 12.17 4.95 -4.44
C SER A 107 11.16 5.83 -5.17
N LEU A 108 11.50 7.11 -5.41
CA LEU A 108 10.65 8.02 -6.18
C LEU A 108 10.42 7.52 -7.62
N GLY A 109 11.46 7.03 -8.28
CA GLY A 109 11.33 6.47 -9.63
C GLY A 109 10.43 5.23 -9.68
N THR A 110 10.54 4.34 -8.69
CA THR A 110 9.65 3.18 -8.57
C THR A 110 8.21 3.59 -8.34
N GLU A 111 7.96 4.59 -7.48
CA GLU A 111 6.62 5.11 -7.21
C GLU A 111 6.00 5.68 -8.49
N PHE A 112 6.71 6.61 -9.15
CA PHE A 112 6.24 7.24 -10.38
C PHE A 112 5.90 6.22 -11.48
N VAL A 113 6.76 5.21 -11.68
CA VAL A 113 6.51 4.17 -12.69
C VAL A 113 5.31 3.30 -12.34
N THR A 114 5.10 3.01 -11.05
CA THR A 114 3.99 2.19 -10.58
C THR A 114 2.66 2.94 -10.76
N GLU A 115 2.58 4.18 -10.32
CA GLU A 115 1.38 5.01 -10.49
C GLU A 115 1.08 5.30 -11.97
N LEU A 116 2.13 5.49 -12.79
CA LEU A 116 1.99 5.60 -14.24
C LEU A 116 1.35 4.34 -14.84
N LEU A 117 1.79 3.15 -14.40
CA LEU A 117 1.21 1.88 -14.81
C LEU A 117 -0.25 1.74 -14.35
N GLU A 118 -0.55 2.07 -13.09
CA GLU A 118 -1.92 2.07 -12.56
C GLU A 118 -2.85 2.96 -13.37
N ALA A 119 -2.41 4.19 -13.67
CA ALA A 119 -3.18 5.15 -14.47
C ALA A 119 -3.42 4.64 -15.89
N ILE A 120 -2.40 4.08 -16.56
CA ILE A 120 -2.56 3.50 -17.90
C ILE A 120 -3.55 2.32 -17.87
N LEU A 121 -3.45 1.43 -16.88
CA LEU A 121 -4.33 0.27 -16.76
C LEU A 121 -5.78 0.69 -16.51
N VAL A 122 -6.03 1.62 -15.59
CA VAL A 122 -7.40 2.04 -15.27
C VAL A 122 -8.03 2.84 -16.42
N VAL A 123 -7.25 3.67 -17.13
CA VAL A 123 -7.72 4.37 -18.34
C VAL A 123 -7.98 3.39 -19.47
N PHE A 124 -7.14 2.35 -19.63
CA PHE A 124 -7.41 1.27 -20.57
C PHE A 124 -8.75 0.58 -20.24
N LEU A 125 -8.98 0.19 -18.98
CA LEU A 125 -10.25 -0.41 -18.55
C LEU A 125 -11.44 0.52 -18.78
N LEU A 126 -11.30 1.81 -18.48
CA LEU A 126 -12.34 2.81 -18.74
C LEU A 126 -12.76 2.84 -20.21
N THR A 127 -11.81 2.69 -21.14
CA THR A 127 -12.10 2.66 -22.59
C THR A 127 -12.81 1.40 -23.06
N ARG A 128 -12.91 0.36 -22.21
CA ARG A 128 -13.71 -0.84 -22.47
C ARG A 128 -15.17 -0.68 -22.06
N THR A 129 -15.52 0.44 -21.42
CA THR A 129 -16.89 0.77 -21.03
C THR A 129 -17.61 1.60 -22.10
N ARG A 130 -18.92 1.79 -21.95
CA ARG A 130 -19.72 2.72 -22.77
C ARG A 130 -19.98 4.07 -22.08
N LEU A 131 -19.19 4.42 -21.06
CA LEU A 131 -19.41 5.61 -20.23
C LEU A 131 -19.01 6.88 -20.99
N GLN A 132 -19.99 7.73 -21.26
CA GLN A 132 -19.79 8.96 -22.08
C GLN A 132 -19.70 10.24 -21.26
N SER A 133 -20.41 10.32 -20.13
CA SER A 133 -20.42 11.55 -19.34
C SER A 133 -19.13 11.69 -18.53
N PHE A 134 -18.75 12.94 -18.29
CA PHE A 134 -17.58 13.27 -17.45
C PHE A 134 -17.69 12.60 -16.07
N GLY A 135 -18.82 12.78 -15.39
CA GLY A 135 -19.05 12.19 -14.06
C GLY A 135 -19.01 10.67 -14.05
N ALA A 136 -19.52 10.00 -15.08
CA ALA A 136 -19.46 8.55 -15.18
C ALA A 136 -18.02 8.03 -15.32
N ARG A 137 -17.18 8.72 -16.10
CA ARG A 137 -15.76 8.38 -16.27
C ARG A 137 -14.97 8.59 -14.99
N VAL A 138 -15.16 9.73 -14.33
CA VAL A 138 -14.54 10.00 -13.02
C VAL A 138 -15.00 8.98 -11.98
N GLY A 139 -16.31 8.72 -11.92
CA GLY A 139 -16.90 7.75 -10.99
C GLY A 139 -16.36 6.33 -11.18
N PHE A 140 -16.16 5.89 -12.43
CA PHE A 140 -15.55 4.59 -12.71
C PHE A 140 -14.14 4.49 -12.14
N VAL A 141 -13.29 5.49 -12.39
CA VAL A 141 -11.89 5.48 -11.90
C VAL A 141 -11.83 5.65 -10.39
N PHE A 142 -12.72 6.46 -9.80
CA PHE A 142 -12.88 6.57 -8.35
C PHE A 142 -13.22 5.23 -7.68
N VAL A 143 -14.18 4.49 -8.22
CA VAL A 143 -14.55 3.15 -7.71
C VAL A 143 -13.40 2.17 -7.89
N ALA A 144 -12.64 2.24 -8.98
CA ALA A 144 -11.43 1.45 -9.15
C ALA A 144 -10.37 1.79 -8.07
N GLY A 145 -10.23 3.06 -7.70
CA GLY A 145 -9.39 3.49 -6.59
C GLY A 145 -9.85 2.93 -5.24
N ILE A 146 -11.16 2.91 -4.97
CA ILE A 146 -11.71 2.25 -3.78
C ILE A 146 -11.38 0.75 -3.78
N LEU A 147 -11.60 0.07 -4.92
CA LEU A 147 -11.30 -1.35 -5.06
C LEU A 147 -9.82 -1.64 -4.75
N ALA A 148 -8.91 -0.84 -5.31
CA ALA A 148 -7.48 -0.96 -5.07
C ALA A 148 -7.12 -0.68 -3.60
N ALA A 149 -7.71 0.36 -3.00
CA ALA A 149 -7.46 0.76 -1.62
C ALA A 149 -7.92 -0.31 -0.61
N ILE A 150 -9.09 -0.92 -0.80
CA ILE A 150 -9.58 -1.93 0.14
C ILE A 150 -8.90 -3.29 -0.02
N ALA A 151 -8.39 -3.61 -1.22
CA ALA A 151 -7.80 -4.91 -1.50
C ALA A 151 -6.60 -5.23 -0.58
N THR A 152 -5.82 -4.21 -0.21
CA THR A 152 -4.64 -4.33 0.66
C THR A 152 -4.87 -3.74 2.04
N ASN A 153 -5.27 -2.47 2.14
CA ASN A 153 -5.28 -1.73 3.41
C ASN A 153 -6.23 -2.34 4.44
N ILE A 154 -7.44 -2.76 4.02
CA ILE A 154 -8.42 -3.36 4.95
C ILE A 154 -7.96 -4.73 5.42
N SER A 155 -7.39 -5.53 4.53
CA SER A 155 -6.80 -6.83 4.89
C SER A 155 -5.68 -6.66 5.90
N TYR A 156 -4.79 -5.68 5.72
CA TYR A 156 -3.68 -5.45 6.64
C TYR A 156 -4.13 -4.90 7.99
N TRP A 157 -5.11 -3.98 8.01
CA TRP A 157 -5.76 -3.53 9.23
C TRP A 157 -6.39 -4.70 10.00
N ASN A 158 -7.16 -5.55 9.31
CA ASN A 158 -7.90 -6.66 9.93
C ASN A 158 -6.99 -7.81 10.42
N TRP A 159 -6.04 -8.25 9.59
CA TRP A 159 -5.24 -9.43 9.88
C TRP A 159 -3.95 -9.13 10.65
N TYR A 160 -3.40 -7.93 10.48
CA TYR A 160 -2.08 -7.59 10.98
C TYR A 160 -2.06 -6.41 11.95
N GLY A 161 -3.22 -5.79 12.21
CA GLY A 161 -3.35 -4.75 13.22
C GLY A 161 -2.71 -3.41 12.84
N PHE A 162 -2.60 -3.10 11.55
CA PHE A 162 -2.14 -1.78 11.11
C PHE A 162 -3.01 -0.67 11.76
N PRO A 163 -2.45 0.48 12.17
CA PRO A 163 -3.24 1.53 12.82
C PRO A 163 -4.40 2.03 11.93
N ALA A 164 -5.55 2.31 12.54
CA ALA A 164 -6.73 2.77 11.79
C ALA A 164 -6.50 4.12 11.10
N ASN A 165 -5.75 5.03 11.73
CA ASN A 165 -5.39 6.31 11.13
C ASN A 165 -4.40 6.17 9.96
N TYR A 166 -3.39 5.29 10.06
CA TYR A 166 -2.52 4.93 8.94
C TYR A 166 -3.36 4.37 7.78
N THR A 167 -4.22 3.39 8.06
CA THR A 167 -5.07 2.72 7.09
C THR A 167 -5.96 3.73 6.36
N ALA A 168 -6.64 4.61 7.11
CA ALA A 168 -7.51 5.63 6.54
C ALA A 168 -6.74 6.65 5.68
N ALA A 169 -5.56 7.09 6.14
CA ALA A 169 -4.74 8.04 5.39
C ALA A 169 -4.25 7.46 4.06
N TYR A 170 -3.72 6.24 4.05
CA TYR A 170 -3.23 5.60 2.83
C TYR A 170 -4.36 5.24 1.86
N MET A 171 -5.52 4.81 2.36
CA MET A 171 -6.71 4.64 1.52
C MET A 171 -7.14 5.97 0.89
N LEU A 172 -7.13 7.07 1.64
CA LEU A 172 -7.48 8.39 1.14
C LEU A 172 -6.51 8.87 0.06
N ILE A 173 -5.20 8.71 0.29
CA ILE A 173 -4.15 9.02 -0.68
C ILE A 173 -4.43 8.29 -1.99
N GLN A 174 -4.66 6.98 -1.93
CA GLN A 174 -4.89 6.15 -3.11
C GLN A 174 -6.20 6.51 -3.84
N ILE A 175 -7.31 6.64 -3.11
CA ILE A 175 -8.62 6.96 -3.69
C ILE A 175 -8.59 8.33 -4.40
N ILE A 176 -7.97 9.34 -3.78
CA ILE A 176 -7.85 10.66 -4.40
C ILE A 176 -6.89 10.62 -5.59
N GLY A 177 -5.78 9.88 -5.52
CA GLY A 177 -4.87 9.69 -6.65
C GLY A 177 -5.59 9.12 -7.88
N PHE A 178 -6.41 8.09 -7.69
CA PHE A 178 -7.27 7.55 -8.75
C PHE A 178 -8.30 8.59 -9.23
N THR A 179 -8.88 9.38 -8.33
CA THR A 179 -9.82 10.44 -8.70
C THR A 179 -9.16 11.49 -9.59
N CYS A 180 -7.92 11.92 -9.29
CA CYS A 180 -7.12 12.81 -10.13
C CYS A 180 -6.91 12.22 -11.53
N THR A 181 -6.53 10.94 -11.62
CA THR A 181 -6.45 10.20 -12.89
C THR A 181 -7.78 10.20 -13.63
N GLY A 182 -8.90 9.96 -12.94
CA GLY A 182 -10.23 9.95 -13.51
C GLY A 182 -10.64 11.29 -14.11
N ILE A 183 -10.33 12.39 -13.43
CA ILE A 183 -10.56 13.76 -13.91
C ILE A 183 -9.78 14.00 -15.19
N VAL A 184 -8.47 13.71 -15.20
CA VAL A 184 -7.63 13.90 -16.39
C VAL A 184 -8.11 13.03 -17.55
N ALA A 185 -8.40 11.75 -17.30
CA ALA A 185 -8.90 10.85 -18.33
C ALA A 185 -10.23 11.32 -18.92
N ALA A 186 -11.14 11.82 -18.09
CA ALA A 186 -12.43 12.34 -18.54
C ALA A 186 -12.29 13.62 -19.38
N LEU A 187 -11.27 14.45 -19.14
CA LEU A 187 -10.95 15.65 -19.92
C LEU A 187 -10.26 15.31 -21.25
N VAL A 188 -9.33 14.35 -21.26
CA VAL A 188 -8.49 14.03 -22.44
C VAL A 188 -9.22 13.10 -23.43
N LEU A 189 -10.03 12.16 -22.94
CA LEU A 189 -10.74 11.22 -23.80
C LEU A 189 -11.90 11.91 -24.52
N PRO A 190 -12.07 11.69 -25.85
CA PRO A 190 -13.13 12.35 -26.61
C PRO A 190 -14.52 11.99 -26.08
N ARG A 191 -15.46 12.93 -26.17
CA ARG A 191 -16.89 12.63 -26.06
C ARG A 191 -17.27 11.81 -27.29
N GLN A 192 -17.85 10.63 -27.13
CA GLN A 192 -18.46 9.94 -28.27
C GLN A 192 -19.81 10.61 -28.47
N ASN A 193 -19.96 11.33 -29.57
CA ASN A 193 -21.27 11.81 -29.99
C ASN A 193 -22.08 10.57 -30.41
N THR A 194 -23.18 10.32 -29.71
CA THR A 194 -24.21 9.37 -30.15
C THR A 194 -24.97 9.93 -31.32
#